data_AF-A0A1B7Y135-F1
#
_entry.id   AF-A0A1B7Y135-F1
#
_cell.length_a   1.000
_cell.length_b   1.000
_cell.length_c   1.000
_cell.angle_alpha   90.00
_cell.angle_beta   90.00
_cell.angle_gamma   90.00
#
_symmetry.space_group_name_H-M   'P 1'
#
loop_
_entity.id
_entity.type
_entity.pdbx_description
1 polymer ?
#
loop_
_entity_poly.entity_id
_entity_poly.type
_entity_poly.pdbx_seq_one_letter_code
_entity_poly.pdbx_strand_id
1 'polypeptide(L)'
;MPVPPTAEEWESYRPLIAELYTRRTLKDIRAQLKDVHGFHATDDGLETRSTTCIGTPQSFPPTPATTLGYRSPNVYDPGDASGDPEVLCKEIVNFAISILSNLVPGRPPGTGFEDWTPTDDHLAIYRTLQDKLKYESQIRGCFVNNPLSASIPDLRRDVKLLLDNFHEAVPIGILSTINQSLDHHAIQQLASCLATSSLEMPRPNYDFIRLAHSLRHLLAMTTFESFQGLMDRICEELEGKVRKVLGQRSFVTVFLVFLLNSKKAKSKQQLDNQILSMAMGRMSHVKACYGHDALLVVQFSQFIIGYRNLAKPEGQFDKDVLDMAEECYNRSEQHLREQEETRAASYAAITDAKSHHGKSCSLLADCRYSQGNEYAAHRAELHDWSRRLLLMAIGCHVDGPMGTLPHYERQKQKLESWCHEAGDTARLRQLKDIEELIRGNEERPRDGPLLPRLQALVSEPPGQGLGSQIGTEKGQLVDGKPDR
;
A
#
# COMPACT_ATOMS: atom_id res chain seq x y z
N MET A 1 2.34 -40.57 -17.61
CA MET A 1 2.25 -39.35 -16.79
C MET A 1 2.69 -39.73 -15.38
N PRO A 2 3.53 -38.93 -14.69
CA PRO A 2 3.91 -39.22 -13.32
C PRO A 2 2.67 -39.22 -12.42
N VAL A 3 2.57 -40.20 -11.53
CA VAL A 3 1.46 -40.33 -10.59
C VAL A 3 1.65 -39.26 -9.49
N PRO A 4 0.64 -38.41 -9.21
CA PRO A 4 0.75 -37.42 -8.16
C PRO A 4 0.85 -38.10 -6.77
N PRO A 5 1.57 -37.51 -5.80
CA PRO A 5 1.75 -38.11 -4.49
C PRO A 5 0.42 -38.17 -3.72
N THR A 6 0.23 -39.26 -3.00
CA THR A 6 -0.91 -39.47 -2.11
C THR A 6 -0.83 -38.55 -0.88
N ALA A 7 -1.97 -38.33 -0.23
CA ALA A 7 -2.03 -37.48 0.98
C ALA A 7 -1.14 -38.02 2.12
N GLU A 8 -0.96 -39.33 2.22
CA GLU A 8 -0.10 -39.97 3.21
C GLU A 8 1.39 -39.75 2.91
N GLU A 9 1.78 -39.80 1.63
CA GLU A 9 3.15 -39.45 1.21
C GLU A 9 3.45 -37.96 1.47
N TRP A 10 2.50 -37.06 1.20
CA TRP A 10 2.64 -35.64 1.54
C TRP A 10 2.88 -35.41 3.03
N GLU A 11 2.17 -36.12 3.89
CA GLU A 11 2.33 -35.99 5.34
C GLU A 11 3.69 -36.53 5.81
N SER A 12 4.16 -37.63 5.22
CA SER A 12 5.47 -38.22 5.55
C SER A 12 6.65 -37.33 5.14
N TYR A 13 6.54 -36.57 4.05
CA TYR A 13 7.61 -35.68 3.58
C TYR A 13 7.51 -34.25 4.12
N ARG A 14 6.41 -33.89 4.81
CA ARG A 14 6.18 -32.54 5.36
C ARG A 14 7.34 -32.01 6.22
N PRO A 15 7.96 -32.78 7.14
CA PRO A 15 9.05 -32.26 7.97
C PRO A 15 10.29 -31.89 7.14
N LEU A 16 10.63 -32.72 6.15
CA LEU A 16 11.76 -32.49 5.26
C LEU A 16 11.51 -31.27 4.36
N ILE A 17 10.31 -31.15 3.81
CA ILE A 17 9.92 -30.00 2.99
C ILE A 17 10.05 -28.71 3.81
N ALA A 18 9.50 -28.67 5.02
CA ALA A 18 9.59 -27.53 5.92
C ALA A 18 11.04 -27.14 6.25
N GLU A 19 11.93 -28.12 6.46
CA GLU A 19 13.36 -27.86 6.66
C GLU A 19 14.00 -27.23 5.41
N LEU A 20 13.76 -27.79 4.23
CA LEU A 20 14.37 -27.33 2.98
C LEU A 20 13.93 -25.90 2.61
N TYR A 21 12.69 -25.51 2.93
CA TYR A 21 12.17 -24.15 2.76
C TYR A 21 12.97 -23.08 3.50
N THR A 22 13.66 -23.44 4.59
CA THR A 22 14.47 -22.48 5.36
C THR A 22 15.82 -22.17 4.71
N ARG A 23 16.24 -22.96 3.71
CA ARG A 23 17.62 -22.91 3.17
C ARG A 23 17.73 -22.92 1.65
N ARG A 24 16.66 -23.22 0.91
CA ARG A 24 16.70 -23.44 -0.55
C ARG A 24 15.51 -22.80 -1.27
N THR A 25 15.66 -22.55 -2.57
CA THR A 25 14.58 -22.03 -3.40
C THR A 25 13.57 -23.12 -3.77
N LEU A 26 12.32 -22.75 -4.05
CA LEU A 26 11.26 -23.68 -4.48
C LEU A 26 11.67 -24.59 -5.64
N LYS A 27 12.44 -24.05 -6.60
CA LYS A 27 12.95 -24.79 -7.76
C LYS A 27 13.92 -25.89 -7.33
N ASP A 28 14.82 -25.58 -6.40
CA ASP A 28 15.84 -26.51 -5.90
C ASP A 28 15.24 -27.57 -4.96
N ILE A 29 14.25 -27.18 -4.16
CA ILE A 29 13.47 -28.10 -3.30
C ILE A 29 12.76 -29.13 -4.18
N ARG A 30 12.14 -28.70 -5.27
CA ARG A 30 11.42 -29.59 -6.19
C ARG A 30 12.36 -30.56 -6.91
N ALA A 31 13.50 -30.08 -7.38
CA ALA A 31 14.54 -30.92 -7.97
C ALA A 31 15.05 -31.95 -6.94
N GLN A 32 15.31 -31.53 -5.71
CA GLN A 32 15.77 -32.44 -4.65
C GLN A 32 14.70 -33.50 -4.27
N LEU A 33 13.44 -33.10 -4.11
CA LEU A 33 12.35 -34.04 -3.80
C LEU A 33 12.14 -35.06 -4.93
N LYS A 34 12.25 -34.62 -6.18
CA LYS A 34 12.13 -35.49 -7.35
C LYS A 34 13.33 -36.41 -7.52
N ASP A 35 14.53 -35.86 -7.54
CA ASP A 35 15.74 -36.55 -7.99
C ASP A 35 16.36 -37.41 -6.88
N VAL A 36 16.14 -37.05 -5.60
CA VAL A 36 16.68 -37.79 -4.44
C VAL A 36 15.63 -38.69 -3.80
N HIS A 37 14.37 -38.24 -3.74
CA HIS A 37 13.31 -38.94 -3.00
C HIS A 37 12.19 -39.51 -3.90
N GLY A 38 12.27 -39.34 -5.22
CA GLY A 38 11.24 -39.83 -6.15
C GLY A 38 9.88 -39.15 -6.00
N PHE A 39 9.81 -38.03 -5.25
CA PHE A 39 8.58 -37.37 -4.87
C PHE A 39 8.19 -36.29 -5.89
N HIS A 40 7.12 -36.53 -6.64
CA HIS A 40 6.66 -35.65 -7.71
C HIS A 40 5.67 -34.58 -7.23
N ALA A 41 6.17 -33.58 -6.51
CA ALA A 41 5.35 -32.46 -6.03
C ALA A 41 4.68 -31.69 -7.19
N THR A 42 3.34 -31.75 -7.25
CA THR A 42 2.50 -30.94 -8.16
C THR A 42 2.43 -29.49 -7.69
N ASP A 43 2.34 -28.53 -8.63
CA ASP A 43 2.45 -27.08 -8.37
C ASP A 43 1.49 -26.58 -7.27
N ASP A 44 0.28 -27.12 -7.18
CA ASP A 44 -0.73 -26.71 -6.19
C ASP A 44 -0.41 -27.13 -4.74
N GLY A 45 0.45 -28.15 -4.54
CA GLY A 45 0.68 -28.76 -3.22
C GLY A 45 1.70 -28.01 -2.34
N LEU A 46 2.64 -27.30 -2.95
CA LEU A 46 3.69 -26.53 -2.26
C LEU A 46 3.25 -25.10 -1.91
N GLU A 47 2.26 -24.55 -2.63
CA GLU A 47 1.78 -23.18 -2.41
C GLU A 47 0.67 -23.07 -1.34
N THR A 48 0.01 -24.18 -0.97
CA THR A 48 -1.27 -24.11 -0.23
C THR A 48 -1.23 -24.56 1.23
N ARG A 49 -0.09 -24.96 1.81
CA ARG A 49 -0.08 -25.46 3.20
C ARG A 49 1.07 -24.92 4.05
N SER A 50 0.98 -23.62 4.34
CA SER A 50 1.64 -23.01 5.51
C SER A 50 0.62 -22.31 6.43
N THR A 51 -0.52 -22.96 6.67
CA THR A 51 -1.48 -22.61 7.72
C THR A 51 -1.78 -23.84 8.55
N THR A 52 -1.21 -23.88 9.75
CA THR A 52 -1.51 -24.87 10.78
C THR A 52 -2.93 -24.68 11.31
N CYS A 53 -3.84 -25.59 10.96
CA CYS A 53 -5.09 -25.82 11.68
C CYS A 53 -4.93 -27.09 12.52
N ILE A 54 -4.97 -26.97 13.84
CA ILE A 54 -4.92 -28.11 14.78
C ILE A 54 -6.35 -28.55 15.10
N GLY A 55 -6.66 -29.82 14.81
CA GLY A 55 -7.49 -30.72 15.62
C GLY A 55 -9.00 -30.50 15.70
N THR A 56 -9.77 -31.38 15.04
CA THR A 56 -11.15 -31.71 15.44
C THR A 56 -11.19 -33.21 15.79
N PRO A 57 -11.57 -33.63 17.01
CA PRO A 57 -11.82 -35.03 17.29
C PRO A 57 -13.19 -35.47 16.76
N GLN A 58 -13.24 -36.69 16.22
CA GLN A 58 -14.44 -37.38 15.78
C GLN A 58 -15.28 -37.94 16.95
N SER A 59 -16.57 -38.13 16.64
CA SER A 59 -17.58 -39.01 17.25
C SER A 59 -18.54 -38.41 18.28
N PHE A 60 -19.83 -38.34 17.90
CA PHE A 60 -21.00 -38.54 18.78
C PHE A 60 -22.15 -39.22 17.98
N PRO A 61 -23.03 -40.01 18.64
CA PRO A 61 -23.90 -41.04 18.07
C PRO A 61 -25.26 -40.50 17.57
N PRO A 62 -26.13 -41.31 16.91
CA PRO A 62 -27.32 -40.78 16.24
C PRO A 62 -28.41 -40.44 17.28
N THR A 63 -29.01 -39.25 17.17
CA THR A 63 -30.19 -38.87 17.97
C THR A 63 -31.39 -38.60 17.04
N PRO A 64 -32.62 -39.00 17.43
CA PRO A 64 -33.76 -39.16 16.53
C PRO A 64 -34.57 -37.87 16.32
N ALA A 65 -35.51 -37.95 15.39
CA ALA A 65 -36.32 -36.83 14.88
C ALA A 65 -37.36 -36.30 15.88
N THR A 66 -37.34 -34.98 16.13
CA THR A 66 -38.53 -34.15 16.41
C THR A 66 -38.25 -32.66 16.14
N THR A 67 -38.72 -32.19 14.98
CA THR A 67 -39.56 -30.99 14.75
C THR A 67 -39.44 -29.77 15.68
N LEU A 68 -38.75 -28.72 15.21
CA LEU A 68 -39.25 -27.37 14.84
C LEU A 68 -38.05 -26.40 14.79
N GLY A 69 -37.76 -25.78 13.64
CA GLY A 69 -36.95 -24.56 13.56
C GLY A 69 -35.47 -24.65 13.13
N TYR A 70 -34.97 -25.79 12.64
CA TYR A 70 -33.61 -25.83 12.07
C TYR A 70 -33.56 -25.21 10.66
N ARG A 71 -33.06 -23.97 10.55
CA ARG A 71 -32.59 -23.38 9.29
C ARG A 71 -31.13 -23.81 9.08
N SER A 72 -30.80 -24.35 7.91
CA SER A 72 -29.41 -24.69 7.52
C SER A 72 -28.50 -23.44 7.54
N PRO A 73 -27.23 -23.52 7.97
CA PRO A 73 -26.35 -22.35 8.08
C PRO A 73 -25.88 -21.72 6.76
N ASN A 74 -26.20 -22.29 5.59
CA ASN A 74 -25.43 -22.04 4.35
C ASN A 74 -26.25 -21.47 3.18
N VAL A 75 -27.36 -20.78 3.42
CA VAL A 75 -28.08 -20.06 2.34
C VAL A 75 -28.26 -18.61 2.76
N TYR A 76 -27.56 -17.71 2.07
CA TYR A 76 -27.75 -16.26 2.16
C TYR A 76 -29.13 -15.90 1.62
N ASP A 77 -30.01 -15.42 2.49
CA ASP A 77 -31.29 -14.80 2.12
C ASP A 77 -31.14 -13.28 2.31
N PRO A 78 -31.19 -12.47 1.22
CA PRO A 78 -31.01 -11.02 1.30
C PRO A 78 -32.05 -10.29 2.17
N GLY A 79 -33.11 -10.99 2.62
CA GLY A 79 -34.23 -10.43 3.39
C GLY A 79 -34.05 -10.33 4.91
N ASP A 80 -32.96 -10.82 5.50
CA ASP A 80 -32.77 -10.88 6.97
C ASP A 80 -31.88 -9.77 7.54
N ALA A 81 -31.47 -8.77 6.73
CA ALA A 81 -30.81 -7.59 7.27
C ALA A 81 -31.84 -6.76 8.06
N SER A 82 -31.63 -6.57 9.36
CA SER A 82 -32.47 -5.68 10.15
C SER A 82 -32.48 -4.29 9.52
N GLY A 83 -33.66 -3.76 9.21
CA GLY A 83 -33.83 -2.43 8.60
C GLY A 83 -33.50 -1.25 9.51
N ASP A 84 -32.70 -1.42 10.55
CA ASP A 84 -32.23 -0.35 11.42
C ASP A 84 -30.79 0.06 11.04
N PRO A 85 -30.56 1.31 10.59
CA PRO A 85 -29.23 1.84 10.28
C PRO A 85 -28.20 1.64 11.39
N GLU A 86 -28.59 1.73 12.66
CA GLU A 86 -27.66 1.59 13.80
C GLU A 86 -27.16 0.16 13.97
N VAL A 87 -28.01 -0.83 13.67
CA VAL A 87 -27.60 -2.24 13.70
C VAL A 87 -26.60 -2.53 12.58
N LEU A 88 -26.87 -2.02 11.37
CA LEU A 88 -25.95 -2.15 10.24
C LEU A 88 -24.59 -1.48 10.52
N CYS A 89 -24.56 -0.33 11.19
CA CYS A 89 -23.30 0.30 11.61
C CYS A 89 -22.48 -0.62 12.53
N LYS A 90 -23.11 -1.23 13.54
CA LYS A 90 -22.45 -2.16 14.46
C LYS A 90 -21.92 -3.40 13.73
N GLU A 91 -22.71 -3.94 12.81
CA GLU A 91 -22.31 -5.06 11.97
C GLU A 91 -21.08 -4.74 11.11
N ILE A 92 -21.10 -3.60 10.39
CA ILE A 92 -19.98 -3.13 9.57
C ILE A 92 -18.70 -3.03 10.40
N VAL A 93 -18.78 -2.43 11.59
CA VAL A 93 -17.65 -2.31 12.51
C VAL A 93 -17.16 -3.70 12.93
N ASN A 94 -18.06 -4.60 13.32
CA ASN A 94 -17.68 -5.94 13.79
C ASN A 94 -17.04 -6.78 12.69
N PHE A 95 -17.55 -6.74 11.46
CA PHE A 95 -16.94 -7.44 10.32
C PHE A 95 -15.54 -6.89 10.00
N ALA A 96 -15.38 -5.56 9.96
CA ALA A 96 -14.08 -4.94 9.71
C ALA A 96 -13.03 -5.36 10.75
N ILE A 97 -13.43 -5.42 12.03
CA ILE A 97 -12.55 -5.82 13.13
C ILE A 97 -12.27 -7.32 13.15
N SER A 98 -13.25 -8.15 12.82
CA SER A 98 -13.07 -9.59 12.63
C SER A 98 -11.98 -9.86 11.58
N ILE A 99 -12.11 -9.23 10.41
CA ILE A 99 -11.13 -9.32 9.32
C ILE A 99 -9.76 -8.83 9.78
N LEU A 100 -9.69 -7.64 10.40
CA LEU A 100 -8.42 -7.03 10.82
C LEU A 100 -7.65 -7.92 11.80
N SER A 101 -8.35 -8.66 12.67
CA SER A 101 -7.69 -9.49 13.68
C SER A 101 -6.91 -10.66 13.12
N ASN A 102 -7.18 -11.07 11.88
CA ASN A 102 -6.40 -12.07 11.20
C ASN A 102 -4.96 -11.59 10.92
N LEU A 103 -4.67 -10.28 11.04
CA LEU A 103 -3.30 -9.74 10.98
C LEU A 103 -2.44 -10.15 12.17
N VAL A 104 -3.03 -10.42 13.33
CA VAL A 104 -2.26 -10.66 14.55
C VAL A 104 -2.19 -12.16 14.85
N PRO A 105 -1.04 -12.82 14.62
CA PRO A 105 -0.90 -14.24 14.87
C PRO A 105 -0.90 -14.54 16.38
N GLY A 106 -1.31 -15.76 16.74
CA GLY A 106 -1.12 -16.29 18.10
C GLY A 106 -2.19 -15.91 19.14
N ARG A 107 -3.34 -15.38 18.71
CA ARG A 107 -4.46 -15.13 19.62
C ARG A 107 -5.06 -16.45 20.13
N PRO A 108 -5.28 -16.59 21.45
CA PRO A 108 -5.96 -17.77 22.00
C PRO A 108 -7.40 -17.88 21.50
N PRO A 109 -7.86 -19.07 21.04
CA PRO A 109 -9.26 -19.28 20.65
C PRO A 109 -10.20 -18.91 21.81
N GLY A 110 -11.27 -18.15 21.52
CA GLY A 110 -12.32 -17.82 22.49
C GLY A 110 -12.06 -16.61 23.40
N THR A 111 -10.90 -15.95 23.32
CA THR A 111 -10.72 -14.63 23.97
C THR A 111 -11.53 -13.56 23.24
N GLY A 112 -12.21 -12.66 23.95
CA GLY A 112 -12.85 -11.49 23.34
C GLY A 112 -11.82 -10.54 22.72
N PHE A 113 -12.21 -9.76 21.71
CA PHE A 113 -11.27 -8.82 21.04
C PHE A 113 -10.76 -7.74 21.99
N GLU A 114 -11.44 -7.56 23.13
CA GLU A 114 -11.13 -6.55 24.13
C GLU A 114 -10.18 -7.05 25.23
N ASP A 115 -9.97 -8.37 25.31
CA ASP A 115 -9.28 -9.02 26.44
C ASP A 115 -7.82 -9.37 26.14
N TRP A 116 -7.37 -9.15 24.90
CA TRP A 116 -6.01 -9.43 24.47
C TRP A 116 -5.42 -8.23 23.72
N THR A 117 -4.43 -7.56 24.33
CA THR A 117 -3.70 -6.46 23.71
C THR A 117 -2.31 -6.96 23.27
N PRO A 118 -2.01 -6.99 21.97
CA PRO A 118 -0.68 -7.36 21.51
C PRO A 118 0.37 -6.36 22.00
N THR A 119 1.56 -6.86 22.33
CA THR A 119 2.71 -6.03 22.75
C THR A 119 3.72 -5.80 21.63
N ASP A 120 3.54 -6.44 20.48
CA ASP A 120 4.42 -6.33 19.31
C ASP A 120 4.24 -4.99 18.57
N ASP A 121 5.35 -4.51 18.05
CA ASP A 121 5.48 -3.36 17.18
C ASP A 121 4.87 -3.60 15.78
N HIS A 122 4.67 -4.87 15.40
CA HIS A 122 4.14 -5.30 14.09
C HIS A 122 4.95 -4.79 12.89
N LEU A 123 6.27 -4.68 13.06
CA LEU A 123 7.17 -4.11 12.05
C LEU A 123 7.11 -4.85 10.71
N ALA A 124 7.07 -6.19 10.73
CA ALA A 124 6.99 -6.99 9.50
C ALA A 124 5.70 -6.72 8.70
N ILE A 125 4.58 -6.54 9.41
CA ILE A 125 3.29 -6.19 8.79
C ILE A 125 3.38 -4.78 8.22
N TYR A 126 3.90 -3.82 9.01
CA TYR A 126 4.05 -2.43 8.58
C TYR A 126 4.92 -2.29 7.31
N ARG A 127 6.05 -2.99 7.23
CA ARG A 127 6.96 -2.95 6.08
C ARG A 127 6.33 -3.40 4.77
N THR A 128 5.34 -4.29 4.84
CA THR A 128 4.62 -4.78 3.64
C THR A 128 3.29 -4.07 3.42
N LEU A 129 2.87 -3.21 4.34
CA LEU A 129 1.53 -2.65 4.37
C LEU A 129 1.23 -1.78 3.14
N GLN A 130 2.20 -0.97 2.69
CA GLN A 130 2.00 -0.08 1.53
C GLN A 130 1.84 -0.87 0.22
N ASP A 131 2.68 -1.89 -0.02
CA ASP A 131 2.53 -2.76 -1.19
C ASP A 131 1.20 -3.51 -1.16
N LYS A 132 0.81 -4.03 0.00
CA LYS A 132 -0.46 -4.74 0.19
C LYS A 132 -1.69 -3.85 0.06
N LEU A 133 -1.56 -2.55 0.28
CA LEU A 133 -2.65 -1.57 0.15
C LEU A 133 -2.55 -0.72 -1.13
N LYS A 134 -1.68 -1.04 -2.08
CA LYS A 134 -1.52 -0.25 -3.31
C LYS A 134 -2.82 -0.13 -4.13
N TYR A 135 -3.60 -1.20 -4.22
CA TYR A 135 -4.88 -1.20 -4.93
C TYR A 135 -5.94 -0.38 -4.19
N GLU A 136 -5.92 -0.39 -2.85
CA GLU A 136 -6.78 0.51 -2.06
C GLU A 136 -6.35 1.97 -2.27
N SER A 137 -5.05 2.23 -2.31
CA SER A 137 -4.50 3.57 -2.53
C SER A 137 -4.86 4.13 -3.91
N GLN A 138 -4.95 3.28 -4.94
CA GLN A 138 -5.44 3.64 -6.27
C GLN A 138 -6.90 4.06 -6.23
N ILE A 139 -7.77 3.25 -5.62
CA ILE A 139 -9.19 3.59 -5.44
C ILE A 139 -9.32 4.89 -4.63
N ARG A 140 -8.62 5.00 -3.49
CA ARG A 140 -8.56 6.23 -2.69
C ARG A 140 -8.13 7.45 -3.51
N GLY A 141 -7.12 7.29 -4.37
CA GLY A 141 -6.64 8.33 -5.27
C GLY A 141 -7.74 8.88 -6.17
N CYS A 142 -8.51 7.99 -6.78
CA CYS A 142 -9.65 8.37 -7.62
C CYS A 142 -10.74 9.07 -6.81
N PHE A 143 -11.05 8.63 -5.58
CA PHE A 143 -12.23 9.12 -4.85
C PHE A 143 -11.97 10.34 -3.96
N VAL A 144 -10.74 10.50 -3.48
CA VAL A 144 -10.37 11.56 -2.52
C VAL A 144 -9.51 12.64 -3.16
N ASN A 145 -8.66 12.28 -4.14
CA ASN A 145 -7.71 13.21 -4.74
C ASN A 145 -8.14 13.69 -6.13
N ASN A 146 -8.85 12.89 -6.93
CA ASN A 146 -9.31 13.29 -8.26
C ASN A 146 -10.65 12.61 -8.66
N PRO A 147 -11.79 13.00 -8.03
CA PRO A 147 -13.10 12.36 -8.24
C PRO A 147 -13.58 12.39 -9.70
N LEU A 148 -13.18 13.42 -10.46
CA LEU A 148 -13.54 13.58 -11.88
C LEU A 148 -12.88 12.53 -12.80
N SER A 149 -11.88 11.79 -12.32
CA SER A 149 -11.17 10.75 -13.09
C SER A 149 -11.76 9.34 -12.97
N ALA A 150 -12.75 9.13 -12.08
CA ALA A 150 -13.30 7.81 -11.82
C ALA A 150 -14.33 7.41 -12.90
N SER A 151 -13.89 6.66 -13.93
CA SER A 151 -14.81 6.02 -14.89
C SER A 151 -15.36 4.71 -14.30
N ILE A 152 -16.64 4.39 -14.55
CA ILE A 152 -17.29 3.16 -14.05
C ILE A 152 -16.57 1.87 -14.52
N PRO A 153 -16.20 1.73 -15.81
CA PRO A 153 -15.48 0.53 -16.27
C PRO A 153 -14.14 0.34 -15.57
N ASP A 154 -13.43 1.44 -15.26
CA ASP A 154 -12.16 1.38 -14.55
C ASP A 154 -12.37 1.03 -13.07
N LEU A 155 -13.41 1.58 -12.43
CA LEU A 155 -13.74 1.28 -11.03
C LEU A 155 -14.00 -0.21 -10.78
N ARG A 156 -14.81 -0.87 -11.63
CA ARG A 156 -15.12 -2.29 -11.45
C ARG A 156 -13.85 -3.14 -11.54
N ARG A 157 -12.96 -2.81 -12.48
CA ARG A 157 -11.68 -3.49 -12.67
C ARG A 157 -10.76 -3.26 -11.47
N ASP A 158 -10.65 -2.03 -10.99
CA ASP A 158 -9.79 -1.69 -9.86
C ASP A 158 -10.29 -2.35 -8.56
N VAL A 159 -11.61 -2.43 -8.35
CA VAL A 159 -12.20 -3.21 -7.25
C VAL A 159 -11.90 -4.70 -7.41
N LYS A 160 -11.99 -5.27 -8.61
CA LYS A 160 -11.64 -6.68 -8.82
C LYS A 160 -10.18 -6.95 -8.46
N LEU A 161 -9.25 -6.10 -8.92
CA LEU A 161 -7.81 -6.21 -8.59
C LEU A 161 -7.55 -6.12 -7.08
N LEU A 162 -8.22 -5.20 -6.39
CA LEU A 162 -8.17 -5.09 -4.93
C LEU A 162 -8.60 -6.40 -4.25
N LEU A 163 -9.69 -7.01 -4.71
CA LEU A 163 -10.28 -8.20 -4.10
C LEU A 163 -9.52 -9.49 -4.47
N ASP A 164 -8.91 -9.56 -5.64
CA ASP A 164 -8.00 -10.64 -6.03
C ASP A 164 -6.72 -10.63 -5.17
N ASN A 165 -6.32 -9.44 -4.68
CA ASN A 165 -5.17 -9.22 -3.81
C ASN A 165 -5.57 -8.79 -2.40
N PHE A 166 -6.68 -9.35 -1.89
CA PHE A 166 -7.28 -8.92 -0.63
C PHE A 166 -6.30 -9.00 0.54
N HIS A 167 -6.22 -7.90 1.31
CA HIS A 167 -5.47 -7.82 2.56
C HIS A 167 -6.38 -7.43 3.71
N GLU A 168 -6.10 -7.92 4.91
CA GLU A 168 -6.94 -7.78 6.09
C GLU A 168 -7.12 -6.33 6.56
N ALA A 169 -6.23 -5.41 6.17
CA ALA A 169 -6.36 -3.98 6.44
C ALA A 169 -7.24 -3.22 5.42
N VAL A 170 -7.60 -3.84 4.29
CA VAL A 170 -8.40 -3.21 3.22
C VAL A 170 -9.73 -2.63 3.71
N PRO A 171 -10.52 -3.30 4.58
CA PRO A 171 -11.80 -2.75 5.05
C PRO A 171 -11.65 -1.37 5.70
N ILE A 172 -10.60 -1.17 6.50
CA ILE A 172 -10.33 0.11 7.17
C ILE A 172 -10.03 1.20 6.13
N GLY A 173 -9.19 0.89 5.13
CA GLY A 173 -8.86 1.81 4.04
C GLY A 173 -10.10 2.22 3.23
N ILE A 174 -10.94 1.25 2.84
CA ILE A 174 -12.16 1.50 2.07
C ILE A 174 -13.17 2.34 2.85
N LEU A 175 -13.45 2.01 4.11
CA LEU A 175 -14.39 2.77 4.94
C LEU A 175 -13.88 4.21 5.16
N SER A 176 -12.57 4.37 5.38
CA SER A 176 -11.92 5.69 5.45
C SER A 176 -12.02 6.48 4.14
N THR A 177 -11.87 5.81 2.99
CA THR A 177 -11.99 6.43 1.65
C THR A 177 -13.42 6.91 1.40
N ILE A 178 -14.41 6.08 1.71
CA ILE A 178 -15.83 6.43 1.60
C ILE A 178 -16.18 7.61 2.51
N ASN A 179 -15.71 7.59 3.76
CA ASN A 179 -16.00 8.67 4.69
C ASN A 179 -15.41 10.03 4.23
N GLN A 180 -14.28 10.01 3.50
CA GLN A 180 -13.65 11.23 2.98
C GLN A 180 -14.25 11.78 1.69
N SER A 181 -14.94 10.94 0.92
CA SER A 181 -15.48 11.37 -0.37
C SER A 181 -16.75 12.21 -0.16
N LEU A 182 -16.86 13.28 -0.93
CA LEU A 182 -18.05 14.14 -0.97
C LEU A 182 -18.97 13.79 -2.16
N ASP A 183 -18.55 12.86 -3.03
CA ASP A 183 -19.29 12.47 -4.22
C ASP A 183 -20.21 11.29 -3.91
N HIS A 184 -21.49 11.60 -3.71
CA HIS A 184 -22.52 10.60 -3.43
C HIS A 184 -22.62 9.54 -4.54
N HIS A 185 -22.52 9.96 -5.81
CA HIS A 185 -22.66 9.06 -6.95
C HIS A 185 -21.49 8.08 -7.01
N ALA A 186 -20.27 8.59 -6.85
CA ALA A 186 -19.08 7.75 -6.79
C ALA A 186 -19.18 6.73 -5.64
N ILE A 187 -19.55 7.16 -4.43
CA ILE A 187 -19.72 6.27 -3.26
C ILE A 187 -20.73 5.15 -3.57
N GLN A 188 -21.86 5.49 -4.20
CA GLN A 188 -22.88 4.50 -4.57
C GLN A 188 -22.35 3.46 -5.57
N GLN A 189 -21.56 3.91 -6.55
CA GLN A 189 -20.91 3.02 -7.51
C GLN A 189 -19.88 2.10 -6.83
N LEU A 190 -19.03 2.65 -5.94
CA LEU A 190 -18.04 1.87 -5.20
C LEU A 190 -18.71 0.81 -4.32
N ALA A 191 -19.71 1.18 -3.53
CA ALA A 191 -20.45 0.24 -2.68
C ALA A 191 -21.12 -0.87 -3.50
N SER A 192 -21.66 -0.54 -4.67
CA SER A 192 -22.27 -1.52 -5.58
C SER A 192 -21.23 -2.46 -6.20
N CYS A 193 -20.07 -1.92 -6.61
CA CYS A 193 -18.97 -2.71 -7.15
C CYS A 193 -18.38 -3.65 -6.09
N LEU A 194 -18.18 -3.18 -4.86
CA LEU A 194 -17.70 -3.98 -3.74
C LEU A 194 -18.65 -5.13 -3.44
N ALA A 195 -19.95 -4.86 -3.28
CA ALA A 195 -20.94 -5.90 -3.01
C ALA A 195 -20.96 -6.97 -4.11
N THR A 196 -21.02 -6.54 -5.38
CA THR A 196 -21.07 -7.48 -6.52
C THR A 196 -19.78 -8.29 -6.66
N SER A 197 -18.62 -7.62 -6.61
CA SER A 197 -17.33 -8.27 -6.86
C SER A 197 -16.85 -9.12 -5.69
N SER A 198 -17.33 -8.85 -4.46
CA SER A 198 -17.01 -9.65 -3.27
C SER A 198 -17.47 -11.12 -3.39
N LEU A 199 -18.51 -11.38 -4.18
CA LEU A 199 -19.03 -12.73 -4.43
C LEU A 199 -18.11 -13.56 -5.35
N GLU A 200 -17.24 -12.89 -6.11
CA GLU A 200 -16.32 -13.51 -7.07
C GLU A 200 -14.88 -13.60 -6.54
N MET A 201 -14.66 -13.33 -5.26
CA MET A 201 -13.32 -13.35 -4.66
C MET A 201 -12.66 -14.73 -4.83
N PRO A 202 -11.39 -14.81 -5.28
CA PRO A 202 -10.65 -16.07 -5.39
C PRO A 202 -10.57 -16.83 -4.06
N ARG A 203 -10.48 -16.09 -2.96
CA ARG A 203 -10.54 -16.59 -1.59
C ARG A 203 -11.73 -15.93 -0.88
N PRO A 204 -12.89 -16.60 -0.79
CA PRO A 204 -14.07 -16.02 -0.18
C PRO A 204 -13.82 -15.58 1.26
N ASN A 205 -14.10 -14.31 1.55
CA ASN A 205 -14.12 -13.77 2.89
C ASN A 205 -15.56 -13.39 3.25
N TYR A 206 -16.25 -14.26 4.00
CA TYR A 206 -17.65 -14.09 4.34
C TYR A 206 -17.93 -12.81 5.13
N ASP A 207 -17.03 -12.41 6.02
CA ASP A 207 -17.16 -11.16 6.77
C ASP A 207 -17.07 -9.95 5.83
N PHE A 208 -16.18 -9.99 4.84
CA PHE A 208 -16.07 -8.92 3.86
C PHE A 208 -17.28 -8.82 2.94
N ILE A 209 -17.81 -9.97 2.48
CA ILE A 209 -19.04 -10.01 1.68
C ILE A 209 -20.19 -9.36 2.47
N ARG A 210 -20.36 -9.73 3.75
CA ARG A 210 -21.38 -9.15 4.62
C ARG A 210 -21.16 -7.66 4.82
N LEU A 211 -19.92 -7.22 5.09
CA LEU A 211 -19.58 -5.81 5.20
C LEU A 211 -19.97 -5.02 3.95
N ALA A 212 -19.61 -5.51 2.76
CA ALA A 212 -19.90 -4.83 1.50
C ALA A 212 -21.41 -4.71 1.24
N HIS A 213 -22.17 -5.77 1.55
CA HIS A 213 -23.63 -5.76 1.44
C HIS A 213 -24.31 -4.86 2.48
N SER A 214 -23.89 -4.91 3.75
CA SER A 214 -24.43 -4.03 4.82
C SER A 214 -24.15 -2.56 4.52
N LEU A 215 -22.96 -2.23 4.00
CA LEU A 215 -22.60 -0.88 3.56
C LEU A 215 -23.50 -0.38 2.42
N ARG A 216 -23.71 -1.21 1.39
CA ARG A 216 -24.62 -0.88 0.28
C ARG A 216 -26.06 -0.68 0.77
N HIS A 217 -26.51 -1.50 1.71
CA HIS A 217 -27.85 -1.40 2.29
C HIS A 217 -28.01 -0.12 3.13
N LEU A 218 -27.03 0.19 3.98
CA LEU A 218 -26.99 1.41 4.78
C LEU A 218 -27.13 2.65 3.90
N LEU A 219 -26.38 2.71 2.79
CA LEU A 219 -26.46 3.81 1.83
C LEU A 219 -27.83 3.90 1.15
N ALA A 220 -28.47 2.77 0.84
CA ALA A 220 -29.78 2.75 0.19
C ALA A 220 -30.94 3.18 1.11
N MET A 221 -30.77 3.03 2.42
CA MET A 221 -31.81 3.33 3.41
C MET A 221 -31.72 4.73 4.03
N THR A 222 -30.63 5.46 3.77
CA THR A 222 -30.35 6.74 4.43
C THR A 222 -30.19 7.85 3.41
N THR A 223 -30.46 9.09 3.81
CA THR A 223 -30.06 10.25 3.02
C THR A 223 -28.54 10.36 3.02
N PHE A 224 -27.96 11.02 2.02
CA PHE A 224 -26.50 11.15 1.96
C PHE A 224 -25.91 11.88 3.18
N GLU A 225 -26.61 12.91 3.70
CA GLU A 225 -26.21 13.61 4.91
C GLU A 225 -26.21 12.69 6.13
N SER A 226 -27.29 11.92 6.33
CA SER A 226 -27.37 10.94 7.42
C SER A 226 -26.31 9.84 7.28
N PHE A 227 -26.07 9.36 6.06
CA PHE A 227 -25.02 8.40 5.75
C PHE A 227 -23.63 8.91 6.15
N GLN A 228 -23.30 10.17 5.83
CA GLN A 228 -22.02 10.77 6.23
C GLN A 228 -21.87 10.82 7.75
N GLY A 229 -22.93 11.17 8.49
CA GLY A 229 -22.91 11.15 9.96
C GLY A 229 -22.77 9.74 10.55
N LEU A 230 -23.35 8.72 9.91
CA LEU A 230 -23.17 7.32 10.28
C LEU A 230 -21.74 6.84 10.00
N MET A 231 -21.16 7.22 8.85
CA MET A 231 -19.78 6.89 8.49
C MET A 231 -18.76 7.52 9.44
N ASP A 232 -18.99 8.75 9.90
CA ASP A 232 -18.13 9.37 10.92
C ASP A 232 -18.13 8.56 12.21
N ARG A 233 -19.30 8.09 12.66
CA ARG A 233 -19.43 7.22 13.85
C ARG A 233 -18.78 5.85 13.66
N ILE A 234 -18.94 5.22 12.49
CA ILE A 234 -18.25 3.97 12.14
C ILE A 234 -16.73 4.15 12.25
N CYS A 235 -16.19 5.23 11.67
CA CYS A 235 -14.75 5.50 11.73
C CYS A 235 -14.25 5.77 13.16
N GLU A 236 -15.03 6.47 13.98
CA GLU A 236 -14.76 6.70 15.41
C GLU A 236 -14.73 5.40 16.22
N GLU A 237 -15.71 4.53 16.03
CA GLU A 237 -15.77 3.25 16.74
C GLU A 237 -14.62 2.33 16.31
N LEU A 238 -14.30 2.31 15.01
CA LEU A 238 -13.17 1.56 14.48
C LEU A 238 -11.84 2.04 15.05
N GLU A 239 -11.65 3.34 15.27
CA GLU A 239 -10.42 3.85 15.88
C GLU A 239 -10.14 3.19 17.23
N GLY A 240 -11.15 3.16 18.10
CA GLY A 240 -11.06 2.53 19.42
C GLY A 240 -10.77 1.03 19.33
N LYS A 241 -11.45 0.32 18.42
CA LYS A 241 -11.28 -1.13 18.26
C LYS A 241 -9.96 -1.50 17.59
N VAL A 242 -9.45 -0.72 16.64
CA VAL A 242 -8.12 -0.91 16.03
C VAL A 242 -7.04 -0.86 17.11
N ARG A 243 -7.09 0.13 18.01
CA ARG A 243 -6.13 0.26 19.13
C ARG A 243 -6.19 -0.94 20.07
N LYS A 244 -7.37 -1.53 20.29
CA LYS A 244 -7.55 -2.74 21.09
C LYS A 244 -6.93 -3.97 20.40
N VAL A 245 -7.28 -4.20 19.13
CA VAL A 245 -6.87 -5.40 18.37
C VAL A 245 -5.38 -5.43 18.06
N LEU A 246 -4.82 -4.31 17.64
CA LEU A 246 -3.42 -4.24 17.21
C LEU A 246 -2.50 -3.73 18.33
N GLY A 247 -3.05 -3.19 19.42
CA GLY A 247 -2.29 -2.57 20.50
C GLY A 247 -1.83 -1.15 20.17
N GLN A 248 -1.71 -0.31 21.19
CA GLN A 248 -1.33 1.11 21.04
C GLN A 248 0.11 1.32 20.54
N ARG A 249 0.97 0.31 20.68
CA ARG A 249 2.38 0.37 20.28
C ARG A 249 2.63 -0.06 18.84
N SER A 250 1.65 -0.67 18.17
CA SER A 250 1.82 -1.15 16.80
C SER A 250 2.03 0.00 15.81
N PHE A 251 3.01 -0.16 14.92
CA PHE A 251 3.18 0.73 13.77
C PHE A 251 1.95 0.72 12.85
N VAL A 252 1.30 -0.43 12.73
CA VAL A 252 0.08 -0.60 11.92
C VAL A 252 -1.10 0.15 12.57
N THR A 253 -1.23 0.14 13.90
CA THR A 253 -2.23 0.95 14.62
C THR A 253 -2.10 2.42 14.27
N VAL A 254 -0.87 2.96 14.36
CA VAL A 254 -0.63 4.38 14.07
C VAL A 254 -1.08 4.71 12.64
N PHE A 255 -0.69 3.88 11.66
CA PHE A 255 -1.10 4.07 10.27
C PHE A 255 -2.63 4.06 10.08
N LEU A 256 -3.32 3.05 10.61
CA LEU A 256 -4.76 2.88 10.42
C LEU A 256 -5.60 3.94 11.15
N VAL A 257 -5.20 4.34 12.36
CA VAL A 257 -5.87 5.40 13.13
C VAL A 257 -5.85 6.74 12.36
N PHE A 258 -4.74 7.05 11.68
CA PHE A 258 -4.66 8.25 10.86
C PHE A 258 -5.55 8.18 9.63
N LEU A 259 -5.62 7.01 8.96
CA LEU A 259 -6.54 6.84 7.85
C LEU A 259 -7.98 7.10 8.31
N LEU A 260 -8.39 6.57 9.45
CA LEU A 260 -9.73 6.80 10.01
C LEU A 260 -10.00 8.27 10.35
N ASN A 261 -8.97 9.02 10.75
CA ASN A 261 -9.08 10.42 11.16
C ASN A 261 -8.80 11.47 10.06
N SER A 262 -8.34 11.04 8.89
CA SER A 262 -7.96 11.93 7.80
C SER A 262 -9.08 12.86 7.32
N LYS A 263 -10.36 12.43 7.34
CA LYS A 263 -11.50 13.33 7.07
C LYS A 263 -11.60 14.46 8.09
N LYS A 264 -11.51 14.15 9.39
CA LYS A 264 -11.60 15.15 10.46
C LYS A 264 -10.45 16.15 10.35
N ALA A 265 -9.24 15.66 10.12
CA ALA A 265 -8.08 16.50 9.86
C ALA A 265 -8.31 17.43 8.66
N LYS A 266 -8.73 16.90 7.51
CA LYS A 266 -8.89 17.67 6.26
C LYS A 266 -10.08 18.64 6.27
N SER A 267 -11.26 18.18 6.69
CA SER A 267 -12.52 18.94 6.56
C SER A 267 -12.82 19.87 7.74
N LYS A 268 -12.43 19.47 8.95
CA LYS A 268 -12.65 20.27 10.17
C LYS A 268 -11.43 21.08 10.57
N GLN A 269 -10.29 20.91 9.86
CA GLN A 269 -8.98 21.52 10.19
C GLN A 269 -8.63 21.34 11.67
N GLN A 270 -9.08 20.24 12.26
CA GLN A 270 -8.98 19.97 13.68
C GLN A 270 -7.91 18.91 13.88
N LEU A 271 -6.76 19.36 14.37
CA LEU A 271 -5.66 18.46 14.69
C LEU A 271 -5.99 17.71 15.98
N ASP A 272 -6.08 16.39 15.89
CA ASP A 272 -6.22 15.55 17.07
C ASP A 272 -4.86 15.41 17.78
N ASN A 273 -4.71 16.15 18.89
CA ASN A 273 -3.49 16.17 19.68
C ASN A 273 -3.17 14.81 20.32
N GLN A 274 -4.16 13.94 20.56
CA GLN A 274 -3.91 12.60 21.08
C GLN A 274 -3.28 11.72 20.00
N ILE A 275 -3.80 11.80 18.77
CA ILE A 275 -3.25 11.06 17.62
C ILE A 275 -1.84 11.54 17.30
N LEU A 276 -1.61 12.86 17.32
CA LEU A 276 -0.27 13.41 17.12
C LEU A 276 0.69 13.00 18.24
N SER A 277 0.27 13.09 19.51
CA SER A 277 1.08 12.66 20.65
C SER A 277 1.46 11.18 20.55
N MET A 278 0.52 10.32 20.16
CA MET A 278 0.75 8.89 19.90
C MET A 278 1.81 8.70 18.81
N ALA A 279 1.68 9.39 17.67
CA ALA A 279 2.64 9.26 16.57
C ALA A 279 4.02 9.83 16.92
N MET A 280 4.09 10.97 17.62
CA MET A 280 5.36 11.53 18.09
C MET A 280 6.05 10.61 19.11
N GLY A 281 5.30 10.07 20.08
CA GLY A 281 5.82 9.07 21.01
C GLY A 281 6.35 7.84 20.29
N ARG A 282 5.65 7.41 19.23
CA ARG A 282 6.09 6.29 18.40
C ARG A 282 7.32 6.63 17.55
N MET A 283 7.43 7.84 17.03
CA MET A 283 8.63 8.31 16.32
C MET A 283 9.87 8.29 17.22
N SER A 284 9.73 8.70 18.49
CA SER A 284 10.81 8.59 19.47
C SER A 284 11.27 7.15 19.67
N HIS A 285 10.33 6.19 19.73
CA HIS A 285 10.65 4.76 19.76
C HIS A 285 11.34 4.28 18.49
N VAL A 286 10.89 4.71 17.30
CA VAL A 286 11.56 4.41 16.02
C VAL A 286 13.00 4.89 16.05
N LYS A 287 13.25 6.15 16.43
CA LYS A 287 14.60 6.71 16.50
C LYS A 287 15.47 5.97 17.52
N ALA A 288 14.92 5.56 18.66
CA ALA A 288 15.67 4.88 19.72
C ALA A 288 15.99 3.42 19.41
N CYS A 289 15.01 2.64 18.95
CA CYS A 289 15.14 1.19 18.77
C CYS A 289 15.52 0.80 17.33
N TYR A 290 15.13 1.60 16.35
CA TYR A 290 15.31 1.33 14.92
C TYR A 290 16.03 2.47 14.18
N GLY A 291 16.79 3.31 14.89
CA GLY A 291 17.47 4.46 14.29
C GLY A 291 18.51 4.10 13.21
N HIS A 292 18.93 2.83 13.17
CA HIS A 292 19.79 2.27 12.12
C HIS A 292 19.03 1.95 10.81
N ASP A 293 17.70 1.80 10.87
CA ASP A 293 16.84 1.57 9.71
C ASP A 293 16.38 2.91 9.13
N ALA A 294 17.21 3.47 8.23
CA ALA A 294 16.96 4.77 7.64
C ALA A 294 15.59 4.85 6.92
N LEU A 295 15.20 3.77 6.23
CA LEU A 295 13.93 3.69 5.51
C LEU A 295 12.74 3.78 6.45
N LEU A 296 12.75 3.02 7.55
CA LEU A 296 11.68 3.06 8.54
C LEU A 296 11.54 4.45 9.18
N VAL A 297 12.66 5.09 9.52
CA VAL A 297 12.67 6.45 10.07
C VAL A 297 12.04 7.43 9.06
N VAL A 298 12.46 7.37 7.79
CA VAL A 298 11.93 8.23 6.72
C VAL A 298 10.43 8.00 6.54
N GLN A 299 9.98 6.76 6.43
CA GLN A 299 8.57 6.40 6.27
C GLN A 299 7.70 6.98 7.41
N PHE A 300 8.17 6.83 8.65
CA PHE A 300 7.42 7.30 9.81
C PHE A 300 7.41 8.83 9.91
N SER A 301 8.51 9.50 9.57
CA SER A 301 8.56 10.96 9.44
C SER A 301 7.59 11.46 8.38
N GLN A 302 7.61 10.90 7.17
CA GLN A 302 6.74 11.28 6.06
C GLN A 302 5.26 11.18 6.44
N PHE A 303 4.93 10.12 7.18
CA PHE A 303 3.59 9.88 7.68
C PHE A 303 3.13 10.99 8.66
N ILE A 304 3.95 11.36 9.63
CA ILE A 304 3.64 12.42 10.61
C ILE A 304 3.52 13.78 9.94
N ILE A 305 4.48 14.13 9.06
CA ILE A 305 4.48 15.39 8.31
C ILE A 305 3.21 15.47 7.45
N GLY A 306 2.88 14.39 6.74
CA GLY A 306 1.68 14.32 5.90
C GLY A 306 0.40 14.60 6.68
N TYR A 307 0.25 14.05 7.88
CA TYR A 307 -0.91 14.32 8.73
C TYR A 307 -0.96 15.75 9.24
N ARG A 308 0.15 16.29 9.72
CA ARG A 308 0.20 17.69 10.18
C ARG A 308 -0.09 18.65 9.03
N ASN A 309 0.31 18.33 7.79
CA ASN A 309 -0.05 19.11 6.61
C ASN A 309 -1.53 18.96 6.23
N LEU A 310 -2.13 17.79 6.40
CA LEU A 310 -3.57 17.59 6.16
C LEU A 310 -4.46 18.36 7.15
N ALA A 311 -4.04 18.49 8.41
CA ALA A 311 -4.80 19.14 9.47
C ALA A 311 -4.73 20.67 9.44
N LYS A 312 -3.86 21.24 8.60
CA LYS A 312 -3.64 22.69 8.54
C LYS A 312 -4.44 23.35 7.42
N PRO A 313 -4.89 24.60 7.64
CA PRO A 313 -5.24 25.49 6.54
C PRO A 313 -4.10 25.55 5.51
N GLU A 314 -4.47 25.49 4.23
CA GLU A 314 -3.50 25.58 3.14
C GLU A 314 -2.72 26.89 3.23
N GLY A 315 -1.38 26.80 3.15
CA GLY A 315 -0.48 27.96 3.21
C GLY A 315 -0.08 28.41 4.62
N GLN A 316 -0.57 27.78 5.71
CA GLN A 316 -0.12 28.11 7.06
C GLN A 316 1.26 27.51 7.36
N PHE A 317 2.19 28.35 7.81
CA PHE A 317 3.54 27.92 8.20
C PHE A 317 3.56 27.34 9.62
N ASP A 318 4.42 26.34 9.82
CA ASP A 318 4.68 25.69 11.10
C ASP A 318 6.14 25.24 11.10
N LYS A 319 6.91 25.86 12.00
CA LYS A 319 8.34 25.64 12.10
C LYS A 319 8.69 24.21 12.50
N ASP A 320 7.95 23.59 13.42
CA ASP A 320 8.24 22.22 13.86
C ASP A 320 8.06 21.21 12.72
N VAL A 321 7.10 21.48 11.83
CA VAL A 321 6.86 20.64 10.65
C VAL A 321 7.90 20.88 9.56
N LEU A 322 8.33 22.12 9.38
CA LEU A 322 9.46 22.43 8.50
C LEU A 322 10.73 21.70 8.96
N ASP A 323 11.10 21.83 10.24
CA ASP A 323 12.31 21.21 10.80
C ASP A 323 12.28 19.67 10.62
N MET A 324 11.12 19.05 10.83
CA MET A 324 10.93 17.62 10.59
C MET A 324 11.01 17.26 9.09
N ALA A 325 10.46 18.09 8.21
CA ALA A 325 10.51 17.89 6.76
C ALA A 325 11.94 18.02 6.21
N GLU A 326 12.74 18.95 6.74
CA GLU A 326 14.16 19.09 6.41
C GLU A 326 14.97 17.86 6.87
N GLU A 327 14.78 17.42 8.11
CA GLU A 327 15.43 16.19 8.62
C GLU A 327 15.05 14.98 7.76
N CYS A 328 13.76 14.85 7.42
CA CYS A 328 13.25 13.76 6.60
C CYS A 328 13.81 13.79 5.16
N TYR A 329 13.88 14.98 4.55
CA TYR A 329 14.50 15.21 3.25
C TYR A 329 15.96 14.75 3.26
N ASN A 330 16.78 15.28 4.18
CA ASN A 330 18.21 14.97 4.27
C ASN A 330 18.47 13.47 4.46
N ARG A 331 17.71 12.83 5.37
CA ARG A 331 17.83 11.38 5.60
C ARG A 331 17.41 10.56 4.37
N SER A 332 16.34 10.96 3.68
CA SER A 332 15.89 10.25 2.48
C SER A 332 16.87 10.39 1.31
N GLU A 333 17.50 11.55 1.17
CA GLU A 333 18.55 11.77 0.18
C GLU A 333 19.78 10.93 0.49
N GLN A 334 20.22 10.92 1.74
CA GLN A 334 21.33 10.06 2.18
C GLN A 334 21.02 8.58 1.91
N HIS A 335 19.82 8.11 2.27
CA HIS A 335 19.42 6.72 2.03
C HIS A 335 19.40 6.37 0.54
N LEU A 336 18.89 7.26 -0.32
CA LEU A 336 18.92 7.07 -1.77
C LEU A 336 20.36 6.93 -2.29
N ARG A 337 21.25 7.85 -1.91
CA ARG A 337 22.67 7.80 -2.31
C ARG A 337 23.35 6.51 -1.83
N GLU A 338 23.08 6.08 -0.60
CA GLU A 338 23.60 4.82 -0.07
C GLU A 338 23.14 3.62 -0.91
N GLN A 339 21.87 3.59 -1.34
CA GLN A 339 21.38 2.53 -2.25
C GLN A 339 22.02 2.60 -3.63
N GLU A 340 22.18 3.79 -4.21
CA GLU A 340 22.81 4.00 -5.52
C GLU A 340 24.30 3.62 -5.53
N GLU A 341 25.01 3.88 -4.44
CA GLU A 341 26.44 3.58 -4.27
C GLU A 341 26.69 2.11 -3.91
N THR A 342 25.69 1.42 -3.35
CA THR A 342 25.79 0.01 -2.96
C THR A 342 25.79 -0.88 -4.20
N ARG A 343 26.96 -1.45 -4.54
CA ARG A 343 27.15 -2.31 -5.72
C ARG A 343 26.19 -3.52 -5.82
N ALA A 344 25.66 -3.99 -4.69
CA ALA A 344 24.72 -5.12 -4.62
C ALA A 344 23.26 -4.70 -4.46
N ALA A 345 22.96 -3.40 -4.42
CA ALA A 345 21.58 -2.94 -4.27
C ALA A 345 20.75 -3.37 -5.47
N SER A 346 19.60 -3.97 -5.17
CA SER A 346 18.64 -4.28 -6.23
C SER A 346 18.08 -2.97 -6.80
N TYR A 347 17.76 -2.98 -8.10
CA TYR A 347 17.05 -1.87 -8.73
C TYR A 347 15.76 -1.52 -7.97
N ALA A 348 15.02 -2.53 -7.48
CA ALA A 348 13.82 -2.33 -6.68
C ALA A 348 14.09 -1.49 -5.41
N ALA A 349 15.19 -1.75 -4.72
CA ALA A 349 15.59 -1.00 -3.52
C ALA A 349 15.93 0.47 -3.86
N ILE A 350 16.64 0.71 -4.97
CA ILE A 350 16.94 2.08 -5.44
C ILE A 350 15.65 2.83 -5.79
N THR A 351 14.74 2.19 -6.54
CA THR A 351 13.46 2.83 -6.91
C THR A 351 12.55 3.10 -5.71
N ASP A 352 12.58 2.22 -4.70
CA ASP A 352 11.83 2.42 -3.46
C ASP A 352 12.40 3.62 -2.67
N ALA A 353 13.72 3.66 -2.50
CA ALA A 353 14.41 4.79 -1.89
C ALA A 353 14.14 6.11 -2.65
N LYS A 354 14.14 6.07 -3.99
CA LYS A 354 13.83 7.21 -4.84
C LYS A 354 12.38 7.70 -4.64
N SER A 355 11.44 6.77 -4.53
CA SER A 355 10.04 7.06 -4.29
C SER A 355 9.82 7.74 -2.93
N HIS A 356 10.51 7.25 -1.89
CA HIS A 356 10.50 7.89 -0.58
C HIS A 356 11.18 9.26 -0.63
N HIS A 357 12.33 9.41 -1.29
CA HIS A 357 12.97 10.71 -1.45
C HIS A 357 12.05 11.72 -2.15
N GLY A 358 11.40 11.33 -3.25
CA GLY A 358 10.40 12.16 -3.94
C GLY A 358 9.25 12.58 -3.02
N LYS A 359 8.79 11.68 -2.14
CA LYS A 359 7.75 12.02 -1.16
C LYS A 359 8.23 13.06 -0.15
N SER A 360 9.47 12.93 0.36
CA SER A 360 10.08 13.93 1.22
C SER A 360 10.22 15.29 0.52
N CYS A 361 10.57 15.30 -0.76
CA CYS A 361 10.67 16.53 -1.57
C CYS A 361 9.33 17.26 -1.67
N SER A 362 8.25 16.54 -1.97
CA SER A 362 6.89 17.10 -2.04
C SER A 362 6.46 17.70 -0.69
N LEU A 363 6.74 17.01 0.42
CA LEU A 363 6.41 17.50 1.76
C LEU A 363 7.22 18.74 2.15
N LEU A 364 8.52 18.77 1.84
CA LEU A 364 9.37 19.94 2.08
C LEU A 364 8.99 21.13 1.19
N ALA A 365 8.62 20.87 -0.07
CA ALA A 365 8.13 21.90 -0.99
C ALA A 365 6.92 22.63 -0.41
N ASP A 366 5.94 21.89 0.12
CA ASP A 366 4.75 22.46 0.79
C ASP A 366 5.14 23.32 2.00
N CYS A 367 6.06 22.84 2.85
CA CYS A 367 6.49 23.58 4.03
C CYS A 367 7.22 24.88 3.68
N ARG A 368 8.11 24.84 2.68
CA ARG A 368 8.86 26.01 2.18
C ARG A 368 7.95 27.02 1.48
N TYR A 369 6.89 26.56 0.81
CA TYR A 369 5.93 27.45 0.16
C TYR A 369 5.14 28.21 1.22
N SER A 370 4.63 27.52 2.24
CA SER A 370 4.00 28.16 3.40
C SER A 370 4.96 29.10 4.14
N GLN A 371 6.25 28.75 4.27
CA GLN A 371 7.26 29.64 4.84
C GLN A 371 7.38 30.93 4.03
N GLY A 372 7.41 30.86 2.69
CA GLY A 372 7.45 32.05 1.84
C GLY A 372 6.22 32.94 1.94
N ASN A 373 5.04 32.35 2.24
CA ASN A 373 3.84 33.12 2.52
C ASN A 373 3.99 33.96 3.80
N GLU A 374 4.58 33.40 4.86
CA GLU A 374 4.83 34.11 6.13
C GLU A 374 5.97 35.13 6.03
N TYR A 375 7.10 34.75 5.43
CA TYR A 375 8.33 35.56 5.39
C TYR A 375 8.51 36.25 4.03
N ALA A 376 7.83 37.39 3.83
CA ALA A 376 7.82 38.12 2.56
C ALA A 376 9.22 38.46 2.01
N ALA A 377 10.20 38.76 2.87
CA ALA A 377 11.57 39.11 2.48
C ALA A 377 12.31 37.99 1.72
N HIS A 378 11.96 36.72 1.98
CA HIS A 378 12.58 35.54 1.36
C HIS A 378 11.62 34.80 0.42
N ARG A 379 10.40 35.33 0.20
CA ARG A 379 9.33 34.65 -0.53
C ARG A 379 9.75 34.16 -1.91
N ALA A 380 10.42 35.01 -2.69
CA ALA A 380 10.81 34.68 -4.05
C ALA A 380 11.77 33.48 -4.10
N GLU A 381 12.77 33.47 -3.23
CA GLU A 381 13.74 32.37 -3.11
C GLU A 381 13.06 31.09 -2.61
N LEU A 382 12.27 31.18 -1.52
CA LEU A 382 11.59 30.04 -0.94
C LEU A 382 10.60 29.40 -1.93
N HIS A 383 9.82 30.21 -2.66
CA HIS A 383 8.89 29.70 -3.66
C HIS A 383 9.63 29.08 -4.86
N ASP A 384 10.81 29.62 -5.26
CA ASP A 384 11.64 28.99 -6.30
C ASP A 384 12.15 27.61 -5.87
N TRP A 385 12.63 27.50 -4.63
CA TRP A 385 13.02 26.22 -4.05
C TRP A 385 11.85 25.23 -3.97
N SER A 386 10.67 25.68 -3.53
CA SER A 386 9.47 24.84 -3.50
C SER A 386 9.10 24.28 -4.87
N ARG A 387 9.13 25.11 -5.92
CA ARG A 387 8.85 24.64 -7.30
C ARG A 387 9.89 23.63 -7.78
N ARG A 388 11.17 23.81 -7.48
CA ARG A 388 12.24 22.82 -7.80
C ARG A 388 12.01 21.50 -7.09
N LEU A 389 11.76 21.54 -5.78
CA LEU A 389 11.51 20.36 -4.97
C LEU A 389 10.27 19.60 -5.46
N LEU A 390 9.22 20.31 -5.86
CA LEU A 390 8.00 19.69 -6.39
C LEU A 390 8.22 19.05 -7.77
N LEU A 391 8.98 19.69 -8.66
CA LEU A 391 9.37 19.08 -9.93
C LEU A 391 10.23 17.82 -9.71
N MET A 392 11.17 17.86 -8.76
CA MET A 392 11.99 16.70 -8.38
C MET A 392 11.13 15.57 -7.82
N ALA A 393 10.14 15.89 -6.98
CA ALA A 393 9.18 14.91 -6.48
C ALA A 393 8.43 14.20 -7.63
N ILE A 394 7.94 14.97 -8.61
CA ILE A 394 7.29 14.42 -9.81
C ILE A 394 8.26 13.48 -10.54
N GLY A 395 9.50 13.93 -10.80
CA GLY A 395 10.54 13.12 -11.45
C GLY A 395 10.87 11.81 -10.72
N CYS A 396 10.86 11.81 -9.38
CA CYS A 396 11.06 10.63 -8.55
C CYS A 396 9.88 9.66 -8.52
N HIS A 397 8.66 10.15 -8.75
CA HIS A 397 7.47 9.31 -8.71
C HIS A 397 7.12 8.74 -10.08
N VAL A 398 7.40 9.45 -11.18
CA VAL A 398 7.05 8.94 -12.52
C VAL A 398 7.75 7.63 -12.88
N ASP A 399 8.91 7.34 -12.29
CA ASP A 399 9.63 6.07 -12.46
C ASP A 399 9.63 5.17 -11.20
N GLY A 400 8.92 5.58 -10.15
CA GLY A 400 8.86 4.87 -8.87
C GLY A 400 7.54 4.11 -8.62
N PRO A 401 7.53 3.17 -7.66
CA PRO A 401 6.34 2.38 -7.32
C PRO A 401 5.16 3.21 -6.77
N MET A 402 5.40 4.41 -6.20
CA MET A 402 4.33 5.30 -5.74
C MET A 402 3.79 6.23 -6.84
N GLY A 403 4.28 6.09 -8.08
CA GLY A 403 3.90 6.84 -9.27
C GLY A 403 2.52 6.52 -9.84
N THR A 404 1.46 6.63 -9.04
CA THR A 404 0.10 6.46 -9.56
C THR A 404 -0.29 7.68 -10.40
N LEU A 405 -1.12 7.49 -11.44
CA LEU A 405 -1.62 8.59 -12.26
C LEU A 405 -2.36 9.66 -11.43
N PRO A 406 -3.24 9.31 -10.46
CA PRO A 406 -3.87 10.31 -9.60
C PRO A 406 -2.87 11.11 -8.76
N HIS A 407 -1.79 10.49 -8.30
CA HIS A 407 -0.75 11.20 -7.54
C HIS A 407 0.03 12.16 -8.44
N TYR A 408 0.40 11.73 -9.65
CA TYR A 408 1.04 12.58 -10.64
C TYR A 408 0.18 13.79 -10.99
N GLU A 409 -1.09 13.60 -11.36
CA GLU A 409 -2.00 14.69 -11.74
C GLU A 409 -2.15 15.72 -10.62
N ARG A 410 -2.23 15.27 -9.36
CA ARG A 410 -2.29 16.17 -8.20
C ARG A 410 -1.04 17.03 -8.05
N GLN A 411 0.15 16.44 -8.16
CA GLN A 411 1.40 17.21 -8.04
C GLN A 411 1.63 18.10 -9.26
N LYS A 412 1.24 17.64 -10.46
CA LYS A 412 1.25 18.40 -11.71
C LYS A 412 0.42 19.67 -11.58
N GLN A 413 -0.87 19.55 -11.25
CA GLN A 413 -1.78 20.70 -11.09
C GLN A 413 -1.25 21.72 -10.08
N LYS A 414 -0.69 21.26 -8.97
CA LYS A 414 -0.07 22.12 -7.96
C LYS A 414 1.14 22.88 -8.53
N LEU A 415 2.05 22.17 -9.20
CA LEU A 415 3.24 22.77 -9.79
C LEU A 415 2.85 23.77 -10.89
N GLU A 416 1.88 23.42 -11.73
CA GLU A 416 1.34 24.33 -12.74
C GLU A 416 0.82 25.61 -12.11
N SER A 417 -0.02 25.54 -11.06
CA SER A 417 -0.52 26.73 -10.37
C SER A 417 0.62 27.63 -9.90
N TRP A 418 1.57 27.05 -9.14
CA TRP A 418 2.70 27.80 -8.60
C TRP A 418 3.62 28.38 -9.68
N CYS A 419 3.81 27.67 -10.79
CA CYS A 419 4.63 28.16 -11.90
C CYS A 419 3.92 29.28 -12.68
N HIS A 420 2.61 29.18 -12.93
CA HIS A 420 1.86 30.24 -13.59
C HIS A 420 1.83 31.52 -12.75
N GLU A 421 1.62 31.41 -11.44
CA GLU A 421 1.68 32.53 -10.49
C GLU A 421 3.04 33.25 -10.53
N ALA A 422 4.13 32.49 -10.73
CA ALA A 422 5.49 33.02 -10.75
C ALA A 422 6.04 33.38 -12.15
N GLY A 423 5.30 33.11 -13.23
CA GLY A 423 5.80 33.25 -14.60
C GLY A 423 6.96 32.29 -14.96
N ASP A 424 7.01 31.13 -14.30
CA ASP A 424 8.12 30.17 -14.36
C ASP A 424 8.04 29.25 -15.60
N THR A 425 8.30 29.83 -16.76
CA THR A 425 8.18 29.14 -18.06
C THR A 425 9.18 27.99 -18.24
N ALA A 426 10.33 28.04 -17.58
CA ALA A 426 11.35 26.99 -17.67
C ALA A 426 10.88 25.68 -17.03
N ARG A 427 10.31 25.74 -15.82
CA ARG A 427 9.78 24.54 -15.15
C ARG A 427 8.51 24.01 -15.79
N LEU A 428 7.65 24.90 -16.32
CA LEU A 428 6.49 24.47 -17.13
C LEU A 428 6.94 23.66 -18.36
N ARG A 429 8.05 24.05 -19.01
CA ARG A 429 8.62 23.28 -20.12
C ARG A 429 9.12 21.91 -19.65
N GLN A 430 9.88 21.84 -18.55
CA GLN A 430 10.35 20.57 -17.99
C GLN A 430 9.19 19.64 -17.60
N LEU A 431 8.12 20.19 -17.03
CA LEU A 431 6.91 19.42 -16.69
C LEU A 431 6.22 18.88 -17.96
N LYS A 432 6.18 19.69 -19.02
CA LYS A 432 5.66 19.26 -20.32
C LYS A 432 6.50 18.12 -20.92
N ASP A 433 7.82 18.20 -20.82
CA ASP A 433 8.70 17.12 -21.29
C ASP A 433 8.39 15.79 -20.56
N ILE A 434 8.14 15.85 -19.24
CA ILE A 434 7.71 14.68 -18.45
C ILE A 434 6.34 14.17 -18.93
N GLU A 435 5.37 15.05 -19.17
CA GLU A 435 4.05 14.68 -19.68
C GLU A 435 4.12 14.02 -21.05
N GLU A 436 4.96 14.53 -21.95
CA GLU A 436 5.19 13.95 -23.26
C GLU A 436 5.79 12.54 -23.17
N LEU A 437 6.72 12.32 -22.23
CA LEU A 437 7.27 10.99 -21.95
C LEU A 437 6.20 10.01 -21.42
N ILE A 438 5.31 10.48 -20.54
CA ILE A 438 4.21 9.66 -20.00
C ILE A 438 3.23 9.31 -21.11
N ARG A 439 2.84 10.29 -21.94
CA ARG A 439 1.89 10.08 -23.05
C ARG A 439 2.47 9.18 -24.14
N GLY A 440 3.76 9.28 -24.42
CA GLY A 440 4.44 8.43 -25.39
C GLY A 440 4.58 6.96 -24.96
N ASN A 441 4.24 6.62 -23.72
CA ASN A 441 4.32 5.27 -23.16
C ASN A 441 2.97 4.53 -23.22
N GLU A 442 2.43 4.33 -24.44
CA GLU A 442 1.09 3.76 -24.66
C GLU A 442 0.99 2.24 -24.35
N GLU A 443 2.11 1.50 -24.35
CA GLU A 443 2.17 0.03 -24.12
C GLU A 443 2.33 -0.37 -22.64
N ARG A 444 1.93 0.50 -21.71
CA ARG A 444 2.19 0.33 -20.28
C ARG A 444 1.29 -0.76 -19.64
N PRO A 445 1.82 -1.61 -18.74
CA PRO A 445 1.01 -2.32 -17.75
C PRO A 445 0.28 -1.30 -16.88
N ARG A 446 -1.04 -1.41 -16.72
CA ARG A 446 -1.84 -0.44 -15.93
C ARG A 446 -1.38 -0.34 -14.46
N ASP A 447 -0.61 -1.32 -13.99
CA ASP A 447 0.03 -1.38 -12.67
C ASP A 447 1.57 -1.26 -12.82
N GLY A 448 2.16 -0.18 -12.30
CA GLY A 448 3.61 0.10 -12.38
C GLY A 448 3.95 1.60 -12.44
N PRO A 449 5.22 2.01 -12.57
CA PRO A 449 5.58 3.42 -12.77
C PRO A 449 5.00 4.02 -14.07
N LEU A 450 4.86 5.35 -14.13
CA LEU A 450 4.31 6.09 -15.30
C LEU A 450 5.22 6.02 -16.52
N LEU A 451 6.54 5.96 -16.30
CA LEU A 451 7.54 5.75 -17.34
C LEU A 451 8.04 4.30 -17.30
N PRO A 452 8.27 3.68 -18.47
CA PRO A 452 8.75 2.31 -18.52
C PRO A 452 10.19 2.26 -18.03
N ARG A 453 10.58 1.07 -17.55
CA ARG A 453 11.92 0.76 -17.03
C ARG A 453 12.99 1.28 -18.00
N LEU A 454 13.85 2.21 -17.56
CA LEU A 454 14.99 2.71 -18.35
C LEU A 454 15.94 1.59 -18.85
N GLN A 455 15.82 0.35 -18.33
CA GLN A 455 16.53 -0.82 -18.85
C GLN A 455 16.13 -1.22 -20.28
N ALA A 456 14.93 -0.89 -20.77
CA ALA A 456 14.56 -1.20 -22.16
C ALA A 456 15.42 -0.44 -23.19
N LEU A 457 16.06 0.67 -22.80
CA LEU A 457 16.99 1.44 -23.64
C LEU A 457 18.45 1.02 -23.50
N VAL A 458 18.79 0.15 -22.54
CA VAL A 458 20.16 -0.35 -22.30
C VAL A 458 20.27 -1.85 -22.66
N SER A 459 19.17 -2.46 -23.10
CA SER A 459 19.10 -3.89 -23.46
C SER A 459 19.18 -4.15 -24.97
N GLU A 460 19.98 -3.38 -25.72
CA GLU A 460 20.56 -3.88 -26.96
C GLU A 460 22.04 -4.16 -26.70
N PRO A 461 22.48 -5.44 -26.62
CA PRO A 461 23.89 -5.73 -26.80
C PRO A 461 24.28 -5.34 -28.23
N PRO A 462 25.49 -4.81 -28.49
CA PRO A 462 25.94 -4.59 -29.86
C PRO A 462 25.87 -5.93 -30.58
N GLY A 463 25.01 -6.01 -31.59
CA GLY A 463 24.82 -7.20 -32.41
C GLY A 463 26.17 -7.66 -32.95
N GLN A 464 26.61 -8.85 -32.54
CA GLN A 464 27.66 -9.55 -33.24
C GLN A 464 27.09 -10.11 -34.54
N GLY A 465 27.70 -9.73 -35.67
CA GLY A 465 27.81 -10.63 -36.81
C GLY A 465 27.02 -10.24 -38.06
N LEU A 466 27.46 -9.18 -38.74
CA LEU A 466 27.49 -9.18 -40.20
C LEU A 466 28.95 -9.15 -40.63
N GLY A 467 29.38 -10.19 -41.34
CA GLY A 467 30.49 -10.11 -42.29
C GLY A 467 31.89 -10.32 -41.70
N SER A 468 32.28 -11.59 -41.62
CA SER A 468 33.64 -12.00 -41.96
C SER A 468 34.03 -11.40 -43.31
N GLN A 469 35.07 -10.56 -43.34
CA GLN A 469 36.14 -10.47 -44.36
C GLN A 469 36.98 -9.21 -44.11
N ILE A 470 38.26 -9.28 -44.52
CA ILE A 470 39.39 -8.36 -44.24
C ILE A 470 40.07 -8.78 -42.91
N GLY A 471 41.11 -9.61 -42.88
CA GLY A 471 42.27 -9.66 -43.77
C GLY A 471 43.46 -9.03 -43.05
N THR A 472 44.08 -9.76 -42.12
CA THR A 472 45.39 -9.39 -41.54
C THR A 472 46.43 -10.40 -41.98
N GLU A 473 46.98 -10.17 -43.17
CA GLU A 473 48.32 -10.64 -43.49
C GLU A 473 49.35 -9.71 -42.82
N LYS A 474 50.29 -10.34 -42.11
CA LYS A 474 51.70 -9.96 -41.92
C LYS A 474 52.00 -8.63 -41.20
N GLY A 475 52.58 -8.80 -40.01
CA GLY A 475 53.39 -7.80 -39.34
C GLY A 475 54.09 -8.38 -38.11
N GLN A 476 55.12 -9.20 -38.34
CA GLN A 476 56.09 -9.58 -37.31
C GLN A 476 56.72 -8.32 -36.70
N LEU A 477 56.73 -8.20 -35.38
CA LEU A 477 57.76 -7.45 -34.67
C LEU A 477 58.24 -8.32 -33.49
N VAL A 478 59.54 -8.58 -33.54
CA VAL A 478 60.34 -9.47 -32.72
C VAL A 478 60.79 -8.74 -31.46
N ASP A 479 60.72 -9.42 -30.32
CA ASP A 479 61.37 -9.02 -29.07
C ASP A 479 62.90 -8.97 -29.24
N GLY A 480 63.52 -7.84 -28.87
CA GLY A 480 64.96 -7.68 -28.82
C GLY A 480 65.37 -6.65 -27.77
N LYS A 481 66.08 -7.12 -26.74
CA LYS A 481 66.65 -6.38 -25.61
C LYS A 481 67.65 -5.26 -26.01
N PRO A 482 68.01 -4.36 -25.07
CA PRO A 482 68.74 -3.12 -25.34
C PRO A 482 70.25 -3.33 -25.40
N ASP A 483 70.96 -2.43 -26.08
CA ASP A 483 72.37 -2.14 -25.80
C ASP A 483 72.75 -0.70 -26.23
N ARG A 484 73.40 -0.02 -25.26
CA ARG A 484 74.08 1.29 -25.25
C ARG A 484 73.26 2.57 -25.15
#